data_AF-A0A2V9BBS0-F1
#
_entry.id   AF-A0A2V9BBS0-F1
#
_cell.length_a   1.000
_cell.length_b   1.000
_cell.length_c   1.000
_cell.angle_alpha   90.00
_cell.angle_beta   90.00
_cell.angle_gamma   90.00
#
_symmetry.space_group_name_H-M   'P 1'
#
loop_
_entity.id
_entity.type
_entity.pdbx_description
1 polymer ?
#
loop_
_entity_poly.entity_id
_entity_poly.type
_entity_poly.pdbx_seq_one_letter_code
_entity_poly.pdbx_strand_id
1 'polypeptide(L)'
;MTISAGTAVGDVRSAPITERRFFVPFVLITSLFFLWAFGVNLNDILIPHLKNVFGLSDFQSSFIQVAFFGGYFLAAFPAGWAMERIGYKKGILAGLFLCAAGAVLFLPASSSRAYGFFLFALFVMACGQSFLEVAANPYVTILGPPRSAERRLNFAQSFNAVGAMLSPILGRAFIFTGIEYAPAQIAAMSSTQLQAYRAAEASTVKGPYLVIAGIFVVVAILIQLTHLPDVQEPAAEARASHVEKDSEGVFSHPHLLKGVVAQFFYVGAQVGVASFVIRYAQFAVHGTSAKTAALYLLLHQTGFMAGRFIGSAMMKKIAAPRLLSLFAAASLV
;
A
#
# COMPACT_ATOMS: atom_id res chain seq x y z
N MET A 1 24.47 34.81 -39.09
CA MET A 1 24.98 33.44 -39.27
C MET A 1 24.30 32.57 -38.23
N THR A 2 23.36 31.76 -38.69
CA THR A 2 22.42 30.93 -37.94
C THR A 2 23.15 29.84 -37.17
N ILE A 3 23.02 29.81 -35.84
CA ILE A 3 23.43 28.64 -35.05
C ILE A 3 22.33 27.59 -35.22
N SER A 4 22.68 26.61 -36.03
CA SER A 4 21.85 25.50 -36.46
C SER A 4 21.49 24.58 -35.30
N ALA A 5 20.23 24.12 -35.33
CA ALA A 5 19.68 23.11 -34.46
C ALA A 5 20.46 21.79 -34.57
N GLY A 6 20.93 21.31 -33.41
CA GLY A 6 21.50 19.98 -33.24
C GLY A 6 21.04 19.41 -31.92
N THR A 7 19.75 19.13 -31.78
CA THR A 7 19.25 18.23 -30.73
C THR A 7 19.74 16.82 -31.06
N ALA A 8 20.97 16.54 -30.66
CA ALA A 8 21.50 15.20 -30.59
C ALA A 8 20.53 14.36 -29.75
N VAL A 9 19.93 13.35 -30.39
CA VAL A 9 19.23 12.25 -29.74
C VAL A 9 20.25 11.60 -28.79
N GLY A 10 20.25 12.05 -27.55
CA GLY A 10 21.28 11.74 -26.57
C GLY A 10 21.26 10.26 -26.20
N ASP A 11 22.37 9.61 -26.52
CA ASP A 11 22.88 8.30 -26.08
C ASP A 11 22.08 7.61 -24.95
N VAL A 12 21.51 6.44 -25.28
CA VAL A 12 20.75 5.53 -24.40
C VAL A 12 21.70 4.78 -23.45
N ARG A 13 22.63 5.48 -22.80
CA ARG A 13 23.40 4.91 -21.70
C ARG A 13 22.55 4.96 -20.44
N SER A 14 22.05 3.79 -20.04
CA SER A 14 21.11 3.62 -18.93
C SER A 14 21.65 4.25 -17.65
N ALA A 15 21.08 5.38 -17.23
CA ALA A 15 21.40 5.99 -15.93
C ALA A 15 21.29 4.92 -14.83
N PRO A 16 22.17 4.93 -13.81
CA PRO A 16 22.10 3.99 -12.71
C PRO A 16 20.76 4.13 -11.96
N ILE A 17 20.33 3.07 -11.26
CA ILE A 17 19.05 3.11 -10.53
C ILE A 17 19.08 4.17 -9.44
N THR A 18 20.16 4.21 -8.67
CA THR A 18 20.45 5.25 -7.68
C THR A 18 21.93 5.59 -7.72
N GLU A 19 22.31 6.72 -7.14
CA GLU A 19 23.70 7.14 -6.98
C GLU A 19 24.32 6.48 -5.75
N ARG A 20 25.65 6.32 -5.73
CA ARG A 20 26.35 5.69 -4.59
C ARG A 20 26.01 6.35 -3.24
N ARG A 21 25.84 7.68 -3.22
CA ARG A 21 25.44 8.44 -2.01
C ARG A 21 24.03 8.14 -1.52
N PHE A 22 23.13 7.71 -2.41
CA PHE A 22 21.72 7.41 -2.08
C PHE A 22 21.44 5.91 -1.99
N PHE A 23 22.45 5.06 -2.15
CA PHE A 23 22.29 3.60 -2.14
C PHE A 23 21.68 3.10 -0.81
N VAL A 24 22.24 3.52 0.33
CA VAL A 24 21.73 3.12 1.65
C VAL A 24 20.30 3.64 1.89
N PRO A 25 19.98 4.94 1.69
CA PRO A 25 18.61 5.43 1.72
C PRO A 25 17.64 4.65 0.81
N PHE A 26 18.06 4.33 -0.41
CA PHE A 26 17.23 3.63 -1.38
C PHE A 26 16.93 2.19 -0.95
N VAL A 27 17.94 1.46 -0.47
CA VAL A 27 17.74 0.10 0.08
C VAL A 27 16.80 0.15 1.28
N LEU A 28 17.00 1.10 2.19
CA LEU A 28 16.15 1.23 3.38
C LEU A 28 14.70 1.53 3.02
N ILE A 29 14.45 2.48 2.11
CA ILE A 29 13.09 2.80 1.64
C ILE A 29 12.47 1.61 0.89
N THR A 30 13.26 0.87 0.10
CA THR A 30 12.78 -0.35 -0.58
C THR A 30 12.40 -1.45 0.42
N SER A 31 13.20 -1.65 1.47
CA SER A 31 12.86 -2.55 2.57
C SER A 31 11.63 -2.07 3.36
N LEU A 32 11.45 -0.76 3.51
CA LEU A 32 10.24 -0.17 4.09
C LEU A 32 9.01 -0.53 3.24
N PHE A 33 9.07 -0.42 1.90
CA PHE A 33 7.97 -0.83 1.03
C PHE A 33 7.57 -2.30 1.25
N PHE A 34 8.54 -3.19 1.46
CA PHE A 34 8.29 -4.58 1.83
C PHE A 34 7.64 -4.72 3.21
N LEU A 35 8.26 -4.16 4.26
CA LEU A 35 7.79 -4.33 5.66
C LEU A 35 6.43 -3.69 5.89
N TRP A 36 6.20 -2.52 5.28
CA TRP A 36 4.92 -1.85 5.31
C TRP A 36 3.86 -2.69 4.57
N ALA A 37 4.11 -3.12 3.33
CA ALA A 37 3.18 -4.00 2.61
C ALA A 37 2.88 -5.27 3.41
N PHE A 38 3.89 -5.84 4.05
CA PHE A 38 3.74 -7.03 4.86
C PHE A 38 2.76 -6.79 6.03
N GLY A 39 2.97 -5.73 6.82
CA GLY A 39 2.11 -5.38 7.95
C GLY A 39 0.68 -5.04 7.53
N VAL A 40 0.51 -4.33 6.42
CA VAL A 40 -0.82 -3.98 5.86
C VAL A 40 -1.58 -5.23 5.42
N ASN A 41 -0.96 -6.07 4.60
CA ASN A 41 -1.62 -7.28 4.11
C ASN A 41 -1.87 -8.28 5.25
N LEU A 42 -1.03 -8.28 6.29
CA LEU A 42 -1.27 -9.07 7.50
C LEU A 42 -2.52 -8.58 8.23
N ASN A 43 -2.74 -7.27 8.30
CA ASN A 43 -3.98 -6.70 8.83
C ASN A 43 -5.21 -7.09 8.00
N ASP A 44 -5.13 -7.08 6.67
CA ASP A 44 -6.26 -7.41 5.80
C ASP A 44 -6.76 -8.86 6.00
N ILE A 45 -5.85 -9.76 6.38
CA ILE A 45 -6.16 -11.14 6.75
C ILE A 45 -6.90 -11.23 8.09
N LEU A 46 -6.62 -10.32 9.01
CA LEU A 46 -7.22 -10.29 10.35
C LEU A 46 -8.62 -9.68 10.37
N ILE A 47 -8.94 -8.78 9.44
CA ILE A 47 -10.24 -8.10 9.38
C ILE A 47 -11.43 -9.06 9.26
N PRO A 48 -11.44 -10.07 8.35
CA PRO A 48 -12.54 -11.03 8.26
C PRO A 48 -12.75 -11.84 9.53
N HIS A 49 -11.66 -12.20 10.21
CA HIS A 49 -11.70 -12.89 11.51
C HIS A 49 -12.42 -12.03 12.55
N LEU A 50 -12.11 -10.73 12.57
CA LEU A 50 -12.76 -9.76 13.44
C LEU A 50 -14.25 -9.59 13.09
N LYS A 51 -14.63 -9.59 11.80
CA LYS A 51 -16.05 -9.59 11.40
C LYS A 51 -16.83 -10.73 12.06
N ASN A 52 -16.24 -11.93 12.13
CA ASN A 52 -16.85 -13.10 12.77
C ASN A 52 -16.93 -12.95 14.30
N VAL A 53 -15.85 -12.48 14.95
CA VAL A 53 -15.80 -12.19 16.39
C VAL A 53 -16.94 -11.25 16.82
N PHE A 54 -17.18 -10.19 16.03
CA PHE A 54 -18.23 -9.20 16.30
C PHE A 54 -19.62 -9.65 15.83
N GLY A 55 -19.74 -10.75 15.08
CA GLY A 55 -21.01 -11.24 14.55
C GLY A 55 -21.71 -10.23 13.66
N LEU A 56 -20.95 -9.51 12.83
CA LEU A 56 -21.46 -8.37 12.07
C LEU A 56 -22.39 -8.80 10.92
N SER A 57 -23.45 -8.02 10.71
CA SER A 57 -24.26 -8.12 9.50
C SER A 57 -23.48 -7.65 8.27
N ASP A 58 -23.96 -8.00 7.07
CA ASP A 58 -23.30 -7.55 5.83
C ASP A 58 -23.30 -6.02 5.70
N PHE A 59 -24.39 -5.36 6.09
CA PHE A 59 -24.45 -3.89 6.14
C PHE A 59 -23.40 -3.31 7.09
N GLN A 60 -23.24 -3.87 8.28
CA GLN A 60 -22.19 -3.45 9.21
C GLN A 60 -20.81 -3.67 8.61
N SER A 61 -20.57 -4.82 7.97
CA SER A 61 -19.25 -5.10 7.36
C SER A 61 -18.87 -4.13 6.23
N SER A 62 -19.84 -3.54 5.53
CA SER A 62 -19.57 -2.49 4.55
C SER A 62 -18.95 -1.24 5.19
N PHE A 63 -19.26 -0.92 6.45
CA PHE A 63 -18.62 0.21 7.16
C PHE A 63 -17.13 0.03 7.39
N ILE A 64 -16.62 -1.21 7.41
CA ILE A 64 -15.19 -1.49 7.47
C ILE A 64 -14.50 -0.91 6.24
N GLN A 65 -15.08 -1.13 5.05
CA GLN A 65 -14.55 -0.59 3.79
C GLN A 65 -14.68 0.94 3.76
N VAL A 66 -15.81 1.49 4.21
CA VAL A 66 -16.00 2.95 4.30
C VAL A 66 -14.98 3.59 5.24
N ALA A 67 -14.71 2.99 6.41
CA ALA A 67 -13.71 3.49 7.35
C ALA A 67 -12.30 3.43 6.76
N PHE A 68 -11.94 2.31 6.11
CA PHE A 68 -10.64 2.13 5.49
C PHE A 68 -10.41 3.10 4.32
N PHE A 69 -11.26 3.07 3.30
CA PHE A 69 -11.12 3.94 2.14
C PHE A 69 -11.38 5.41 2.46
N GLY A 70 -12.30 5.70 3.39
CA GLY A 70 -12.55 7.04 3.89
C GLY A 70 -11.34 7.61 4.62
N GLY A 71 -10.67 6.82 5.47
CA GLY A 71 -9.40 7.19 6.08
C GLY A 71 -8.33 7.47 5.03
N TYR A 72 -8.22 6.61 4.02
CA TYR A 72 -7.27 6.79 2.92
C TYR A 72 -7.46 8.11 2.17
N PHE A 73 -8.70 8.41 1.79
CA PHE A 73 -9.07 9.60 1.03
C PHE A 73 -8.93 10.87 1.87
N LEU A 74 -9.47 10.89 3.09
CA LEU A 74 -9.45 12.07 3.95
C LEU A 74 -8.05 12.40 4.43
N ALA A 75 -7.21 11.41 4.70
CA ALA A 75 -5.83 11.62 5.15
C ALA A 75 -4.87 12.05 4.04
N ALA A 76 -5.21 11.81 2.77
CA ALA A 76 -4.33 12.17 1.66
C ALA A 76 -4.08 13.69 1.57
N PHE A 77 -5.11 14.51 1.84
CA PHE A 77 -5.00 15.98 1.87
C PHE A 77 -4.08 16.52 2.98
N PRO A 78 -4.29 16.20 4.27
CA PRO A 78 -3.39 16.63 5.33
C PRO A 78 -2.00 16.00 5.20
N ALA A 79 -1.89 14.79 4.63
CA ALA A 79 -0.59 14.20 4.32
C ALA A 79 0.18 15.06 3.32
N GLY A 80 -0.44 15.46 2.20
CA GLY A 80 0.21 16.32 1.20
C GLY A 80 0.70 17.64 1.81
N TRP A 81 -0.17 18.30 2.58
CA TRP A 81 0.18 19.54 3.26
C TRP A 81 1.29 19.37 4.31
N ALA A 82 1.28 18.25 5.02
CA ALA A 82 2.36 17.91 5.94
C ALA A 82 3.68 17.73 5.16
N MET A 83 3.69 17.05 4.02
CA MET A 83 4.92 16.86 3.25
C MET A 83 5.57 18.19 2.83
N GLU A 84 4.76 19.17 2.40
CA GLU A 84 5.24 20.50 2.05
C GLU A 84 5.86 21.26 3.24
N ARG A 85 5.32 21.07 4.45
CA ARG A 85 5.74 21.82 5.64
C ARG A 85 6.87 21.17 6.44
N ILE A 86 6.78 19.85 6.64
CA ILE A 86 7.69 19.10 7.53
C ILE A 86 8.65 18.20 6.75
N GLY A 87 8.49 18.07 5.44
CA GLY A 87 9.34 17.26 4.57
C GLY A 87 9.01 15.76 4.60
N TYR A 88 9.55 15.02 3.63
CA TYR A 88 9.26 13.61 3.42
C TYR A 88 9.67 12.71 4.59
N LYS A 89 10.86 12.92 5.20
CA LYS A 89 11.34 12.08 6.31
C LYS A 89 10.36 12.11 7.48
N LYS A 90 9.99 13.32 7.94
CA LYS A 90 9.05 13.48 9.06
C LYS A 90 7.66 13.00 8.70
N GLY A 91 7.27 13.14 7.43
CA GLY A 91 6.06 12.56 6.88
C GLY A 91 5.96 11.04 6.98
N ILE A 92 7.01 10.35 6.54
CA ILE A 92 7.12 8.89 6.65
C ILE A 92 7.04 8.45 8.11
N LEU A 93 7.73 9.16 9.01
CA LEU A 93 7.69 8.87 10.45
C LEU A 93 6.28 9.07 11.02
N ALA A 94 5.60 10.17 10.69
CA ALA A 94 4.22 10.40 11.11
C ALA A 94 3.27 9.29 10.64
N GLY A 95 3.41 8.85 9.39
CA GLY A 95 2.65 7.71 8.86
C GLY A 95 2.92 6.41 9.61
N LEU A 96 4.19 6.09 9.89
CA LEU A 96 4.56 4.88 10.65
C LEU A 96 4.00 4.92 12.08
N PHE A 97 4.06 6.06 12.75
CA PHE A 97 3.49 6.22 14.09
C PHE A 97 1.96 6.11 14.10
N LEU A 98 1.27 6.69 13.11
CA LEU A 98 -0.17 6.53 12.95
C LEU A 98 -0.57 5.07 12.71
N CYS A 99 0.16 4.36 11.85
CA CYS A 99 -0.02 2.92 11.63
C CYS A 99 0.19 2.10 12.92
N ALA A 100 1.27 2.38 13.65
CA ALA A 100 1.55 1.72 14.93
C ALA A 100 0.47 2.02 15.98
N ALA A 101 0.01 3.27 16.06
CA ALA A 101 -1.07 3.67 16.95
C ALA A 101 -2.37 2.96 16.59
N GLY A 102 -2.74 2.89 15.32
CA GLY A 102 -3.89 2.13 14.83
C GLY A 102 -3.79 0.64 15.21
N ALA A 103 -2.63 0.02 14.98
CA ALA A 103 -2.37 -1.37 15.36
C ALA A 103 -2.52 -1.60 16.88
N VAL A 104 -1.99 -0.70 17.72
CA VAL A 104 -2.14 -0.77 19.17
C VAL A 104 -3.59 -0.56 19.61
N LEU A 105 -4.35 0.32 18.96
CA LEU A 105 -5.77 0.57 19.25
C LEU A 105 -6.66 -0.66 19.00
N PHE A 106 -6.25 -1.63 18.16
CA PHE A 106 -6.96 -2.90 18.03
C PHE A 106 -6.91 -3.78 19.30
N LEU A 107 -5.91 -3.60 20.18
CA LEU A 107 -5.78 -4.35 21.44
C LEU A 107 -6.91 -4.03 22.44
N PRO A 108 -7.18 -2.75 22.76
CA PRO A 108 -8.32 -2.41 23.59
C PRO A 108 -9.64 -2.57 22.81
N ALA A 109 -9.67 -2.40 21.49
CA ALA A 109 -10.90 -2.63 20.70
C ALA A 109 -11.35 -4.10 20.69
N SER A 110 -10.41 -5.05 20.59
CA SER A 110 -10.71 -6.48 20.72
C SER A 110 -11.17 -6.85 22.13
N SER A 111 -10.61 -6.21 23.15
CA SER A 111 -10.96 -6.47 24.56
C SER A 111 -12.31 -5.88 24.96
N SER A 112 -12.62 -4.65 24.53
CA SER A 112 -13.91 -3.99 24.80
C SER A 112 -15.04 -4.55 23.95
N ARG A 113 -14.73 -5.24 22.84
CA ARG A 113 -15.69 -5.74 21.86
C ARG A 113 -16.65 -4.63 21.37
N ALA A 114 -16.16 -3.40 21.29
CA ALA A 114 -16.90 -2.27 20.74
C ALA A 114 -16.61 -2.09 19.24
N TYR A 115 -17.61 -2.37 18.39
CA TYR A 115 -17.46 -2.26 16.94
C TYR A 115 -17.07 -0.85 16.46
N GLY A 116 -17.64 0.20 17.05
CA GLY A 116 -17.27 1.58 16.71
C GLY A 116 -15.79 1.89 17.01
N PHE A 117 -15.24 1.31 18.06
CA PHE A 117 -13.83 1.49 18.40
C PHE A 117 -12.90 0.71 17.47
N PHE A 118 -13.34 -0.46 17.02
CA PHE A 118 -12.67 -1.21 15.95
C PHE A 118 -12.61 -0.40 14.65
N LEU A 119 -13.72 0.21 14.23
CA LEU A 119 -13.75 1.08 13.05
C LEU A 119 -12.85 2.30 13.21
N PHE A 120 -12.80 2.90 14.40
CA PHE A 120 -11.88 4.00 14.68
C PHE A 120 -10.41 3.58 14.59
N ALA A 121 -10.03 2.44 15.18
CA ALA A 121 -8.67 1.90 15.07
C ALA A 121 -8.27 1.65 13.61
N LEU A 122 -9.20 1.08 12.82
CA LEU A 122 -9.02 0.86 11.39
C LEU A 122 -8.86 2.17 10.62
N PHE A 123 -9.68 3.17 10.92
CA PHE A 123 -9.59 4.50 10.30
C PHE A 123 -8.24 5.17 10.59
N VAL A 124 -7.77 5.16 11.84
CA VAL A 124 -6.47 5.72 12.23
C VAL A 124 -5.32 5.03 11.48
N MET A 125 -5.37 3.70 11.37
CA MET A 125 -4.37 2.95 10.63
C MET A 125 -4.39 3.28 9.13
N ALA A 126 -5.58 3.39 8.52
CA ALA A 126 -5.73 3.79 7.13
C ALA A 126 -5.20 5.21 6.86
N CYS A 127 -5.39 6.14 7.80
CA CYS A 127 -4.77 7.45 7.74
C CYS A 127 -3.24 7.35 7.73
N GLY A 128 -2.66 6.50 8.58
CA GLY A 128 -1.21 6.27 8.60
C GLY A 128 -0.68 5.72 7.28
N GLN A 129 -1.38 4.78 6.65
CA GLN A 129 -1.02 4.24 5.34
C GLN A 129 -1.06 5.31 4.24
N SER A 130 -2.09 6.15 4.24
CA SER A 130 -2.19 7.27 3.30
C SER A 130 -1.00 8.24 3.44
N PHE A 131 -0.60 8.57 4.67
CA PHE A 131 0.60 9.36 4.92
C PHE A 131 1.86 8.70 4.34
N LEU A 132 2.00 7.39 4.49
CA LEU A 132 3.13 6.64 3.94
C LEU A 132 3.15 6.66 2.42
N GLU A 133 2.00 6.50 1.75
CA GLU A 133 1.95 6.54 0.29
C GLU A 133 2.24 7.91 -0.29
N VAL A 134 1.65 8.95 0.30
CA VAL A 134 1.84 10.34 -0.15
C VAL A 134 3.30 10.77 0.06
N ALA A 135 3.98 10.24 1.08
CA ALA A 135 5.38 10.56 1.37
C ALA A 135 6.39 9.69 0.60
N ALA A 136 6.24 8.36 0.66
CA ALA A 136 7.27 7.42 0.22
C ALA A 136 7.38 7.33 -1.31
N ASN A 137 6.27 7.46 -2.05
CA ASN A 137 6.28 7.35 -3.50
C ASN A 137 7.05 8.50 -4.17
N PRO A 138 6.84 9.79 -3.82
CA PRO A 138 7.70 10.86 -4.31
C PRO A 138 9.11 10.79 -3.73
N TYR A 139 9.27 10.39 -2.46
CA TYR A 139 10.60 10.32 -1.86
C TYR A 139 11.53 9.32 -2.57
N VAL A 140 11.04 8.17 -3.03
CA VAL A 140 11.88 7.21 -3.77
C VAL A 140 12.26 7.71 -5.17
N THR A 141 11.43 8.53 -5.82
CA THR A 141 11.72 9.08 -7.15
C THR A 141 12.82 10.13 -7.10
N ILE A 142 13.03 10.82 -5.98
CA ILE A 142 14.07 11.85 -5.82
C ILE A 142 15.42 11.31 -5.31
N LEU A 143 15.49 10.03 -4.91
CA LEU A 143 16.73 9.35 -4.47
C LEU A 143 17.65 8.93 -5.64
N GLY A 144 17.97 9.85 -6.53
CA GLY A 144 18.86 9.63 -7.67
C GLY A 144 18.51 10.46 -8.90
N PRO A 145 19.07 10.13 -10.08
CA PRO A 145 18.92 10.95 -11.27
C PRO A 145 17.47 10.89 -11.79
N PRO A 146 16.88 12.02 -12.26
CA PRO A 146 15.49 12.09 -12.72
C PRO A 146 15.14 11.05 -13.80
N ARG A 147 16.09 10.73 -14.68
CA ARG A 147 15.90 9.77 -15.79
C ARG A 147 15.60 8.33 -15.37
N SER A 148 15.88 7.95 -14.13
CA SER A 148 15.58 6.61 -13.60
C SER A 148 14.58 6.64 -12.45
N ALA A 149 13.85 7.75 -12.28
CA ALA A 149 12.84 7.94 -11.24
C ALA A 149 11.72 6.88 -11.31
N GLU A 150 11.14 6.68 -12.50
CA GLU A 150 10.07 5.73 -12.72
C GLU A 150 10.55 4.30 -12.47
N ARG A 151 11.80 3.99 -12.87
CA ARG A 151 12.41 2.68 -12.63
C ARG A 151 12.68 2.44 -11.15
N ARG A 152 13.17 3.45 -10.41
CA ARG A 152 13.37 3.38 -8.95
C ARG A 152 12.07 3.09 -8.24
N LEU A 153 11.04 3.88 -8.54
CA LEU A 153 9.72 3.71 -7.94
C LEU A 153 9.16 2.32 -8.23
N ASN A 154 9.18 1.88 -9.50
CA ASN A 154 8.71 0.55 -9.87
C ASN A 154 9.51 -0.56 -9.18
N PHE A 155 10.83 -0.44 -9.09
CA PHE A 155 11.67 -1.42 -8.41
C PHE A 155 11.35 -1.50 -6.91
N ALA A 156 11.29 -0.36 -6.21
CA ALA A 156 10.96 -0.32 -4.79
C ALA A 156 9.57 -0.89 -4.51
N GLN A 157 8.62 -0.57 -5.38
CA GLN A 157 7.26 -1.09 -5.31
C GLN A 157 7.13 -2.57 -5.69
N SER A 158 8.09 -3.17 -6.41
CA SER A 158 8.13 -4.63 -6.58
C SER A 158 8.31 -5.34 -5.24
N PHE A 159 9.07 -4.76 -4.31
CA PHE A 159 9.23 -5.30 -2.95
C PHE A 159 7.97 -5.18 -2.11
N ASN A 160 7.14 -4.15 -2.35
CA ASN A 160 5.79 -4.10 -1.79
C ASN A 160 4.95 -5.32 -2.24
N ALA A 161 5.00 -5.69 -3.52
CA ALA A 161 4.30 -6.89 -4.01
C ALA A 161 4.84 -8.20 -3.38
N VAL A 162 6.14 -8.30 -3.12
CA VAL A 162 6.73 -9.43 -2.37
C VAL A 162 6.14 -9.50 -0.95
N GLY A 163 6.07 -8.36 -0.25
CA GLY A 163 5.48 -8.30 1.09
C GLY A 163 4.02 -8.75 1.09
N ALA A 164 3.23 -8.24 0.15
CA ALA A 164 1.82 -8.62 -0.01
C ALA A 164 1.64 -10.12 -0.30
N MET A 165 2.52 -10.73 -1.12
CA MET A 165 2.46 -12.16 -1.42
C MET A 165 2.86 -13.04 -0.23
N LEU A 166 3.86 -12.62 0.56
CA LEU A 166 4.35 -13.37 1.71
C LEU A 166 3.43 -13.27 2.94
N SER A 167 2.68 -12.18 3.09
CA SER A 167 1.78 -11.98 4.24
C SER A 167 0.76 -13.10 4.44
N PRO A 168 0.00 -13.57 3.43
CA PRO A 168 -0.92 -14.70 3.60
C PRO A 168 -0.22 -16.01 3.99
N ILE A 169 0.96 -16.26 3.42
CA ILE A 169 1.72 -17.51 3.64
C ILE A 169 2.21 -17.56 5.09
N LEU A 170 2.85 -16.49 5.54
CA LEU A 170 3.37 -16.39 6.91
C LEU A 170 2.24 -16.18 7.92
N GLY A 171 1.24 -15.36 7.59
CA GLY A 171 0.04 -15.15 8.40
C GLY A 171 -0.67 -16.47 8.70
N ARG A 172 -0.80 -17.37 7.72
CA ARG A 172 -1.37 -18.71 7.99
C ARG A 172 -0.56 -19.54 8.98
N ALA A 173 0.76 -19.52 8.86
CA ALA A 173 1.62 -20.29 9.75
C ALA A 173 1.62 -19.77 11.20
N PHE A 174 1.48 -18.45 11.39
CA PHE A 174 1.62 -17.81 12.71
C PHE A 174 0.29 -17.39 13.36
N ILE A 175 -0.79 -17.21 12.59
CA ILE A 175 -2.07 -16.63 13.06
C ILE A 175 -3.21 -17.65 13.06
N PHE A 176 -3.30 -18.50 12.02
CA PHE A 176 -4.43 -19.43 11.82
C PHE A 176 -4.22 -20.81 12.48
N THR A 177 -3.75 -20.84 13.73
CA THR A 177 -3.55 -22.08 14.50
C THR A 177 -4.74 -22.43 15.40
N GLY A 178 -5.82 -21.63 15.37
CA GLY A 178 -7.02 -21.82 16.19
C GLY A 178 -8.04 -22.79 15.59
N ILE A 179 -9.01 -23.22 16.40
CA ILE A 179 -10.15 -24.04 15.96
C ILE A 179 -11.20 -23.11 15.33
N GLU A 180 -11.42 -23.22 14.03
CA GLU A 180 -12.56 -22.60 13.35
C GLU A 180 -13.78 -23.52 13.45
N TYR A 181 -14.82 -23.07 14.17
CA TYR A 181 -16.09 -23.79 14.22
C TYR A 181 -16.95 -23.45 13.01
N ALA A 182 -17.66 -24.46 12.48
CA ALA A 182 -18.61 -24.24 11.39
C ALA A 182 -19.78 -23.34 11.86
N PRO A 183 -20.42 -22.56 10.98
CA PRO A 183 -21.55 -21.69 11.35
C PRO A 183 -22.68 -22.41 12.09
N ALA A 184 -22.95 -23.66 11.73
CA ALA A 184 -23.94 -24.51 12.40
C ALA A 184 -23.55 -24.88 13.85
N GLN A 185 -22.25 -25.04 14.12
CA GLN A 185 -21.74 -25.31 15.46
C GLN A 185 -21.82 -24.05 16.33
N ILE A 186 -21.48 -22.89 15.77
CA ILE A 186 -21.61 -21.58 16.45
C ILE A 186 -23.09 -21.30 16.78
N ALA A 187 -24.01 -21.59 15.86
CA ALA A 187 -25.45 -21.42 16.07
C ALA A 187 -26.03 -22.36 17.15
N ALA A 188 -25.41 -23.52 17.37
CA ALA A 188 -25.79 -24.48 18.39
C ALA A 188 -25.19 -24.17 19.78
N MET A 189 -24.28 -23.19 19.90
CA MET A 189 -23.67 -22.82 21.18
C MET A 189 -24.67 -22.10 22.09
N SER A 190 -24.64 -22.43 23.38
CA SER A 190 -25.32 -21.62 24.40
C SER A 190 -24.74 -20.21 24.46
N SER A 191 -25.50 -19.26 25.00
CA SER A 191 -25.07 -17.86 25.12
C SER A 191 -23.76 -17.68 25.91
N THR A 192 -23.49 -18.54 26.89
CA THR A 192 -22.24 -18.56 27.67
C THR A 192 -21.07 -19.12 26.86
N GLN A 193 -21.28 -20.22 26.12
CA GLN A 193 -20.27 -20.79 25.22
C GLN A 193 -19.91 -19.82 24.09
N LEU A 194 -20.89 -19.13 23.51
CA LEU A 194 -20.67 -18.15 22.45
C LEU A 194 -19.84 -16.95 22.95
N GLN A 195 -20.09 -16.47 24.17
CA GLN A 195 -19.30 -15.38 24.76
C GLN A 195 -17.86 -15.81 25.06
N ALA A 196 -17.67 -17.03 25.57
CA ALA A 196 -16.35 -17.60 25.83
C ALA A 196 -15.56 -17.81 24.53
N TYR A 197 -16.23 -18.34 23.50
CA TYR A 197 -15.65 -18.51 22.16
C TYR A 197 -15.22 -17.16 21.56
N ARG A 198 -16.11 -16.16 21.52
CA ARG A 198 -15.78 -14.82 21.02
C ARG A 198 -14.67 -14.13 21.81
N ALA A 199 -14.58 -14.35 23.13
CA ALA A 199 -13.50 -13.81 23.95
C ALA A 199 -12.15 -14.46 23.63
N ALA A 200 -12.13 -15.79 23.45
CA ALA A 200 -10.93 -16.51 23.04
C ALA A 200 -10.49 -16.09 21.63
N GLU A 201 -11.43 -16.00 20.70
CA GLU A 201 -11.21 -15.59 19.31
C GLU A 201 -10.74 -14.12 19.21
N ALA A 202 -11.28 -13.22 20.02
CA ALA A 202 -10.79 -11.84 20.13
C ALA A 202 -9.37 -11.77 20.72
N SER A 203 -8.97 -12.74 21.54
CA SER A 203 -7.63 -12.77 22.11
C SER A 203 -6.56 -13.23 21.11
N THR A 204 -6.94 -14.05 20.12
CA THR A 204 -5.97 -14.56 19.13
C THR A 204 -5.44 -13.46 18.21
N VAL A 205 -6.20 -12.38 17.99
CA VAL A 205 -5.76 -11.25 17.16
C VAL A 205 -4.75 -10.33 17.84
N LYS A 206 -4.62 -10.40 19.17
CA LYS A 206 -3.77 -9.47 19.94
C LYS A 206 -2.29 -9.65 19.61
N GLY A 207 -1.82 -10.89 19.55
CA GLY A 207 -0.44 -11.22 19.18
C GLY A 207 -0.07 -10.68 17.79
N PRO A 208 -0.84 -11.01 16.73
CA PRO A 208 -0.64 -10.48 15.39
C PRO A 208 -0.59 -8.94 15.33
N TYR A 209 -1.51 -8.24 16.00
CA TYR A 209 -1.49 -6.77 16.02
C TYR A 209 -0.27 -6.19 16.77
N LEU A 210 0.22 -6.85 17.82
CA LEU A 210 1.48 -6.48 18.46
C LEU A 210 2.67 -6.65 17.53
N VAL A 211 2.70 -7.73 16.73
CA VAL A 211 3.73 -7.94 15.70
C VAL A 211 3.68 -6.83 14.65
N ILE A 212 2.48 -6.49 14.14
CA ILE A 212 2.31 -5.40 13.18
C ILE A 212 2.78 -4.06 13.75
N ALA A 213 2.37 -3.73 14.98
CA ALA A 213 2.82 -2.51 15.67
C ALA A 213 4.35 -2.50 15.84
N GLY A 214 4.94 -3.63 16.25
CA GLY A 214 6.38 -3.81 16.39
C GLY A 214 7.13 -3.58 15.08
N ILE A 215 6.62 -4.11 13.96
CA ILE A 215 7.20 -3.88 12.63
C ILE A 215 7.21 -2.39 12.30
N PHE A 216 6.10 -1.68 12.49
CA PHE A 216 6.05 -0.23 12.20
C PHE A 216 6.99 0.58 13.09
N VAL A 217 7.08 0.25 14.39
CA VAL A 217 8.01 0.91 15.32
C VAL A 217 9.46 0.64 14.97
N VAL A 218 9.83 -0.61 14.67
CA VAL A 218 11.20 -0.97 14.24
C VAL A 218 11.58 -0.19 12.99
N VAL A 219 10.68 -0.12 12.00
CA VAL A 219 10.92 0.63 10.78
C VAL A 219 11.05 2.13 11.07
N ALA A 220 10.22 2.69 11.96
CA ALA A 220 10.31 4.09 12.35
C ALA A 220 11.66 4.40 13.00
N ILE A 221 12.16 3.52 13.87
CA ILE A 221 13.48 3.64 14.50
C ILE A 221 14.58 3.61 13.43
N LEU A 222 14.54 2.65 12.49
CA LEU A 222 15.53 2.55 11.41
C LEU A 222 15.56 3.82 10.54
N ILE A 223 14.40 4.38 10.21
CA ILE A 223 14.26 5.63 9.45
C ILE A 223 14.78 6.83 10.26
N GLN A 224 14.49 6.87 11.55
CA GLN A 224 14.96 7.95 12.43
C GLN A 224 16.48 7.97 12.51
N LEU A 225 17.10 6.80 12.73
CA LEU A 225 18.55 6.62 12.84
C LEU A 225 19.28 6.85 11.52
N THR A 226 18.60 6.70 10.38
CA THR A 226 19.22 6.90 9.07
C THR A 226 19.19 8.36 8.65
N HIS A 227 20.31 8.85 8.12
CA HIS A 227 20.38 10.15 7.49
C HIS A 227 19.73 10.08 6.09
N LEU A 228 18.42 10.31 6.06
CA LEU A 228 17.65 10.52 4.84
C LEU A 228 17.85 11.96 4.37
N PRO A 229 18.35 12.20 3.14
CA PRO A 229 18.51 13.55 2.61
C PRO A 229 17.18 14.30 2.61
N ASP A 230 17.16 15.49 3.19
CA ASP A 230 16.02 16.40 3.06
C ASP A 230 16.02 16.98 1.64
N VAL A 231 15.43 16.20 0.73
CA VAL A 231 15.11 16.69 -0.60
C VAL A 231 13.73 17.31 -0.52
N GLN A 232 13.68 18.56 -0.06
CA GLN A 232 12.51 19.39 -0.35
C GLN A 232 12.51 19.61 -1.86
N GLU A 233 11.37 19.41 -2.52
CA GLU A 233 11.21 19.93 -3.88
C GLU A 233 11.63 21.41 -3.86
N PRO A 234 12.39 21.92 -4.84
CA PRO A 234 12.93 23.26 -4.81
C PRO A 234 11.79 24.30 -4.86
N ALA A 235 11.20 24.58 -3.70
CA ALA A 235 10.05 25.44 -3.53
C ALA A 235 10.40 26.75 -2.81
N ALA A 236 11.67 26.97 -2.43
CA ALA A 236 12.03 28.13 -1.60
C ALA A 236 13.03 29.12 -2.22
N GLU A 237 13.98 28.71 -3.07
CA GLU A 237 15.02 29.64 -3.56
C GLU A 237 14.75 30.23 -4.94
N ALA A 238 13.94 29.57 -5.79
CA ALA A 238 13.55 30.09 -7.10
C ALA A 238 12.26 30.95 -7.08
N ARG A 239 11.50 30.94 -5.98
CA ARG A 239 10.21 31.65 -5.84
C ARG A 239 10.32 33.04 -5.21
N ALA A 240 11.49 33.45 -4.72
CA ALA A 240 11.67 34.75 -4.09
C ALA A 240 11.71 35.93 -5.09
N SER A 241 11.82 35.69 -6.40
CA SER A 241 11.87 36.74 -7.43
C SER A 241 10.61 36.89 -8.29
N HIS A 242 9.60 36.03 -8.12
CA HIS A 242 8.31 36.17 -8.80
C HIS A 242 7.17 35.94 -7.80
N VAL A 243 6.82 37.00 -7.08
CA VAL A 243 5.55 37.10 -6.36
C VAL A 243 4.45 37.41 -7.38
N GLU A 244 4.17 36.44 -8.25
CA GLU A 244 2.79 36.20 -8.66
C GLU A 244 2.38 34.95 -7.88
N LYS A 245 1.32 35.08 -7.08
CA LYS A 245 0.68 33.93 -6.46
C LYS A 245 0.42 32.93 -7.59
N ASP A 246 1.05 31.75 -7.53
CA ASP A 246 0.55 30.53 -8.18
C ASP A 246 -0.84 30.24 -7.57
N SER A 247 -1.84 31.02 -7.99
CA SER A 247 -3.26 30.82 -7.70
C SER A 247 -3.89 29.85 -8.71
N GLU A 248 -3.10 29.34 -9.65
CA GLU A 248 -3.49 28.22 -10.48
C GLU A 248 -3.38 26.96 -9.62
N GLY A 249 -4.52 26.52 -9.08
CA GLY A 249 -4.60 25.31 -8.28
C GLY A 249 -4.13 24.07 -9.05
N VAL A 250 -3.92 22.98 -8.33
CA VAL A 250 -3.47 21.67 -8.85
C VAL A 250 -4.26 21.18 -10.09
N PHE A 251 -5.51 21.62 -10.22
CA PHE A 251 -6.39 21.32 -11.35
C PHE A 251 -6.02 22.02 -12.67
N SER A 252 -5.17 23.05 -12.64
CA SER A 252 -4.68 23.75 -13.84
C SER A 252 -3.67 22.93 -14.64
N HIS A 253 -3.15 21.83 -14.10
CA HIS A 253 -2.19 20.96 -14.79
C HIS A 253 -2.88 19.77 -15.48
N PRO A 254 -3.13 19.81 -16.81
CA PRO A 254 -3.93 18.80 -17.51
C PRO A 254 -3.27 17.41 -17.51
N HIS A 255 -1.94 17.33 -17.48
CA HIS A 255 -1.24 16.05 -17.37
C HIS A 255 -1.45 15.38 -16.01
N LEU A 256 -1.52 16.17 -14.93
CA LEU A 256 -1.79 15.65 -13.60
C LEU A 256 -3.23 15.13 -13.51
N LEU A 257 -4.21 15.89 -14.02
CA LEU A 257 -5.61 15.46 -14.03
C LEU A 257 -5.80 14.15 -14.82
N LYS A 258 -5.15 14.02 -15.99
CA LYS A 258 -5.14 12.76 -16.75
C LYS A 258 -4.51 11.61 -15.96
N GLY A 259 -3.45 11.88 -15.20
CA GLY A 259 -2.83 10.92 -14.30
C GLY A 259 -3.78 10.47 -13.18
N VAL A 260 -4.51 11.39 -12.55
CA VAL A 260 -5.52 11.08 -11.52
C VAL A 260 -6.62 10.19 -12.09
N VAL A 261 -7.16 10.53 -13.27
CA VAL A 261 -8.18 9.71 -13.94
C VAL A 261 -7.63 8.33 -14.29
N ALA A 262 -6.41 8.25 -14.83
CA ALA A 262 -5.77 6.97 -15.14
C ALA A 262 -5.58 6.10 -13.89
N GLN A 263 -5.13 6.70 -12.77
CA GLN A 263 -4.94 5.98 -11.51
C GLN A 263 -6.27 5.49 -10.92
N PHE A 264 -7.34 6.29 -11.03
CA PHE A 264 -8.68 5.89 -10.60
C PHE A 264 -9.15 4.63 -11.33
N PHE A 265 -9.07 4.60 -12.67
CA PHE A 265 -9.43 3.42 -13.45
C PHE A 265 -8.48 2.24 -13.22
N TYR A 266 -7.18 2.50 -13.05
CA TYR A 266 -6.20 1.47 -12.73
C TYR A 266 -6.52 0.75 -11.41
N VAL A 267 -6.74 1.50 -10.32
CA VAL A 267 -7.07 0.90 -9.01
C VAL A 267 -8.40 0.15 -9.07
N GLY A 268 -9.41 0.72 -9.75
CA GLY A 268 -10.70 0.06 -9.95
C GLY A 268 -10.57 -1.27 -10.69
N ALA A 269 -9.80 -1.29 -11.79
CA ALA A 269 -9.54 -2.52 -12.55
C ALA A 269 -8.74 -3.53 -11.73
N GLN A 270 -7.70 -3.09 -11.01
CA GLN A 270 -6.85 -3.95 -10.20
C GLN A 270 -7.64 -4.65 -9.09
N VAL A 271 -8.35 -3.88 -8.26
CA VAL A 271 -9.14 -4.41 -7.13
C VAL A 271 -10.31 -5.24 -7.66
N GLY A 272 -10.95 -4.80 -8.75
CA GLY A 272 -12.01 -5.53 -9.41
C GLY A 272 -11.56 -6.92 -9.87
N VAL A 273 -10.49 -7.02 -10.65
CA VAL A 273 -9.95 -8.31 -11.11
C VAL A 273 -9.61 -9.20 -9.91
N ALA A 274 -8.85 -8.70 -8.94
CA ALA A 274 -8.44 -9.49 -7.77
C ALA A 274 -9.64 -10.00 -6.95
N SER A 275 -10.69 -9.19 -6.80
CA SER A 275 -11.90 -9.54 -6.02
C SER A 275 -12.76 -10.61 -6.70
N PHE A 276 -12.75 -10.66 -8.03
CA PHE A 276 -13.64 -11.54 -8.80
C PHE A 276 -12.97 -12.81 -9.35
N VAL A 277 -11.63 -12.95 -9.31
CA VAL A 277 -10.91 -14.12 -9.83
C VAL A 277 -11.49 -15.46 -9.34
N ILE A 278 -11.75 -15.59 -8.03
CA ILE A 278 -12.27 -16.84 -7.45
C ILE A 278 -13.68 -17.14 -8.00
N ARG A 279 -14.58 -16.15 -7.95
CA ARG A 279 -15.97 -16.29 -8.42
C ARG A 279 -16.03 -16.57 -9.91
N TYR A 280 -15.19 -15.88 -10.69
CA TYR A 280 -15.08 -16.05 -12.13
C TYR A 280 -14.58 -17.44 -12.49
N ALA A 281 -13.56 -17.96 -11.80
CA ALA A 281 -13.06 -19.31 -12.05
C ALA A 281 -14.13 -20.39 -11.82
N GLN A 282 -14.93 -20.24 -10.77
CA GLN A 282 -16.03 -21.17 -10.46
C GLN A 282 -17.20 -21.05 -11.45
N PHE A 283 -17.44 -19.85 -11.97
CA PHE A 283 -18.46 -19.59 -12.98
C PHE A 283 -18.05 -20.13 -14.36
N ALA A 284 -16.84 -19.81 -14.81
CA ALA A 284 -16.34 -20.14 -16.14
C ALA A 284 -16.04 -21.64 -16.32
N VAL A 285 -15.57 -22.30 -15.25
CA VAL A 285 -15.30 -23.74 -15.25
C VAL A 285 -16.11 -24.37 -14.11
N HIS A 286 -17.28 -24.88 -14.47
CA HIS A 286 -18.18 -25.56 -13.53
C HIS A 286 -17.46 -26.72 -12.82
N GLY A 287 -17.68 -26.84 -11.51
CA GLY A 287 -17.03 -27.85 -10.67
C GLY A 287 -15.63 -27.46 -10.16
N THR A 288 -15.13 -26.27 -10.48
CA THR A 288 -13.85 -25.78 -9.92
C THR A 288 -13.95 -25.68 -8.39
N SER A 289 -13.11 -26.45 -7.69
CA SER A 289 -13.05 -26.42 -6.24
C SER A 289 -12.56 -25.06 -5.72
N ALA A 290 -12.97 -24.69 -4.50
CA ALA A 290 -12.47 -23.46 -3.85
C ALA A 290 -10.93 -23.44 -3.73
N LYS A 291 -10.30 -24.61 -3.55
CA LYS A 291 -8.83 -24.74 -3.52
C LYS A 291 -8.19 -24.40 -4.86
N THR A 292 -8.76 -24.91 -5.96
CA THR A 292 -8.27 -24.62 -7.31
C THR A 292 -8.49 -23.15 -7.67
N ALA A 293 -9.63 -22.56 -7.30
CA ALA A 293 -9.90 -21.15 -7.53
C ALA A 293 -8.93 -20.24 -6.73
N ALA A 294 -8.61 -20.62 -5.48
CA ALA A 294 -7.58 -19.93 -4.70
C ALA A 294 -6.18 -20.04 -5.31
N LEU A 295 -5.86 -21.14 -6.00
CA LEU A 295 -4.60 -21.28 -6.75
C LEU A 295 -4.53 -20.28 -7.92
N TYR A 296 -5.63 -20.04 -8.65
CA TYR A 296 -5.65 -19.01 -9.68
C TYR A 296 -5.43 -17.61 -9.13
N LEU A 297 -6.00 -17.29 -7.96
CA LEU A 297 -5.72 -16.03 -7.28
C LEU A 297 -4.24 -15.91 -6.88
N LEU A 298 -3.64 -16.98 -6.37
CA LEU A 298 -2.20 -17.01 -6.07
C LEU A 298 -1.34 -16.80 -7.32
N LEU A 299 -1.69 -17.46 -8.43
CA LEU A 299 -1.02 -17.29 -9.71
C LEU A 299 -1.16 -15.85 -10.24
N HIS A 300 -2.34 -15.24 -10.10
CA HIS A 300 -2.57 -13.83 -10.44
C HIS A 300 -1.65 -12.89 -9.65
N GLN A 301 -1.59 -13.04 -8.32
CA GLN A 301 -0.74 -12.22 -7.46
C GLN A 301 0.76 -12.44 -7.73
N THR A 302 1.17 -13.68 -8.00
CA THR A 302 2.56 -14.02 -8.36
C THR A 302 2.92 -13.43 -9.72
N GLY A 303 2.00 -13.50 -10.69
CA GLY A 303 2.16 -12.88 -12.01
C GLY A 303 2.27 -11.37 -11.92
N PHE A 304 1.45 -10.73 -11.08
CA PHE A 304 1.55 -9.29 -10.80
C PHE A 304 2.93 -8.94 -10.24
N MET A 305 3.41 -9.66 -9.22
CA MET A 305 4.76 -9.47 -8.65
C MET A 305 5.86 -9.64 -9.70
N ALA A 306 5.85 -10.75 -10.45
CA ALA A 306 6.83 -11.03 -11.50
C ALA A 306 6.80 -9.94 -12.59
N GLY A 307 5.60 -9.51 -13.00
CA GLY A 307 5.38 -8.44 -13.95
C GLY A 307 6.01 -7.11 -13.50
N ARG A 308 5.96 -6.75 -12.21
CA ARG A 308 6.63 -5.54 -11.70
C ARG A 308 8.15 -5.64 -11.78
N PHE A 309 8.74 -6.79 -11.43
CA PHE A 309 10.19 -7.00 -11.55
C PHE A 309 10.65 -6.97 -13.01
N ILE A 310 9.95 -7.67 -13.89
CA ILE A 310 10.24 -7.71 -15.34
C ILE A 310 10.06 -6.31 -15.92
N GLY A 311 8.95 -5.63 -15.64
CA GLY A 311 8.69 -4.27 -16.10
C GLY A 311 9.75 -3.27 -15.63
N SER A 312 10.16 -3.34 -14.36
CA SER A 312 11.26 -2.52 -13.84
C SER A 312 12.60 -2.79 -14.56
N ALA A 313 12.90 -4.05 -14.87
CA ALA A 313 14.08 -4.42 -15.66
C ALA A 313 13.99 -3.91 -17.11
N MET A 314 12.81 -4.00 -17.74
CA MET A 314 12.55 -3.48 -19.10
C MET A 314 12.71 -1.95 -19.17
N MET A 315 12.39 -1.22 -18.10
CA MET A 315 12.62 0.23 -18.01
C MET A 315 14.10 0.63 -18.07
N LYS A 316 15.05 -0.32 -18.03
CA LYS A 316 16.46 -0.05 -18.35
C LYS A 316 16.68 0.30 -19.82
N LYS A 317 15.87 -0.27 -20.73
CA LYS A 317 16.03 -0.15 -22.18
C LYS A 317 14.86 0.59 -22.85
N ILE A 318 13.67 0.56 -22.24
CA ILE A 318 12.45 1.12 -22.79
C ILE A 318 11.98 2.27 -21.89
N ALA A 319 11.60 3.41 -22.47
CA ALA A 319 11.05 4.53 -21.71
C ALA A 319 9.73 4.15 -21.02
N ALA A 320 9.54 4.55 -19.76
CA ALA A 320 8.39 4.16 -18.95
C ALA A 320 7.01 4.45 -19.60
N PRO A 321 6.78 5.62 -20.24
CA PRO A 321 5.50 5.88 -20.91
C PRO A 321 5.23 4.92 -22.08
N ARG A 322 6.26 4.56 -22.85
CA ARG A 322 6.12 3.60 -23.97
C ARG A 322 5.80 2.20 -23.46
N LEU A 323 6.46 1.78 -22.38
CA LEU A 323 6.20 0.49 -21.75
C LEU A 323 4.77 0.42 -21.19
N LEU A 324 4.30 1.50 -20.56
CA LEU A 324 2.93 1.61 -20.07
C LEU A 324 1.92 1.50 -21.22
N SER A 325 2.13 2.21 -22.33
CA SER A 325 1.27 2.13 -23.51
C SER A 325 1.25 0.73 -24.13
N LEU A 326 2.39 0.04 -24.19
CA LEU A 326 2.47 -1.34 -24.69
C LEU A 326 1.65 -2.29 -23.83
N PHE A 327 1.78 -2.21 -22.49
CA PHE A 327 1.00 -3.05 -21.58
C PHE A 327 -0.49 -2.72 -21.61
N ALA A 328 -0.86 -1.45 -21.72
CA ALA A 328 -2.25 -1.06 -21.91
C ALA A 328 -2.83 -1.66 -23.20
N ALA A 329 -2.11 -1.58 -24.31
CA ALA A 329 -2.54 -2.18 -25.58
C ALA A 329 -2.65 -3.72 -25.48
N ALA A 330 -1.67 -4.36 -24.83
CA ALA A 330 -1.70 -5.82 -24.61
C ALA A 330 -2.88 -6.25 -23.73
N SER A 331 -3.32 -5.42 -22.77
CA SER A 331 -4.47 -5.73 -21.91
C SER A 331 -5.83 -5.66 -22.59
N LEU A 332 -5.90 -5.12 -23.82
CA LEU A 332 -7.13 -5.06 -24.63
C LEU A 332 -7.35 -6.33 -25.47
N VAL A 333 -6.33 -7.18 -25.59
CA VAL A 333 -6.34 -8.42 -26.38
C VAL A 333 -6.49 -9.61 -25.44
#